data_AF-A0A528J5K1-F1
#
_entry.id   AF-A0A528J5K1-F1
#
_cell.length_a   1.000
_cell.length_b   1.000
_cell.length_c   1.000
_cell.angle_alpha   90.00
_cell.angle_beta   90.00
_cell.angle_gamma   90.00
#
_symmetry.space_group_name_H-M   'P 1'
#
loop_
_entity.id
_entity.type
_entity.pdbx_description
1 polymer ?
#
loop_
_entity_poly.entity_id
_entity_poly.type
_entity_poly.pdbx_seq_one_letter_code
_entity_poly.pdbx_strand_id
1 'polypeptide(L)'
;EEFAQKLISSEGATDGLYWPTDDINGESPAGGNIDQAELEDAAKGEGYFGYKYKILTGQGDHIAGGAYDYVINGNMIAGFGLIAWPAKYGETGAKTFAVNQHGVVYGTDLGPTTEQIVKYIDRFNPDDTWQVVAD
;
A
#
# COMPACT_ATOMS: atom_id res chain seq x y z
N GLU A 1 8.30 17.15 -4.39
CA GLU A 1 8.27 16.01 -3.46
C GLU A 1 7.91 14.77 -4.25
N GLU A 2 8.44 13.61 -3.87
CA GLU A 2 8.21 12.34 -4.54
C GLU A 2 7.69 11.32 -3.52
N PHE A 3 6.90 10.35 -3.98
CA PHE A 3 6.40 9.25 -3.17
C PHE A 3 7.25 7.99 -3.37
N ALA A 4 7.32 7.15 -2.35
CA ALA A 4 8.02 5.87 -2.43
C ALA A 4 7.28 4.89 -3.35
N GLN A 5 8.04 4.17 -4.19
CA GLN A 5 7.52 3.10 -5.07
C GLN A 5 7.68 1.70 -4.46
N LYS A 6 8.33 1.62 -3.30
CA LYS A 6 8.52 0.39 -2.50
C LYS A 6 8.12 0.67 -1.06
N LEU A 7 7.61 -0.34 -0.36
CA LEU A 7 7.34 -0.24 1.08
C LEU A 7 8.63 -0.38 1.88
N ILE A 8 9.39 -1.44 1.59
CA ILE A 8 10.69 -1.70 2.20
C ILE A 8 11.76 -1.48 1.13
N SER A 9 12.81 -0.75 1.49
CA SER A 9 13.94 -0.50 0.60
C SER A 9 14.69 -1.78 0.27
N SER A 10 15.34 -1.78 -0.88
CA SER A 10 16.28 -2.83 -1.26
C SER A 10 17.44 -2.86 -0.26
N GLU A 11 18.09 -4.02 -0.08
CA GLU A 11 19.21 -4.16 0.86
C GLU A 11 20.31 -3.11 0.59
N GLY A 12 20.62 -2.30 1.60
CA GLY A 12 21.61 -1.22 1.52
C GLY A 12 21.18 0.02 0.75
N ALA A 13 19.91 0.13 0.34
CA ALA A 13 19.36 1.28 -0.39
C ALA A 13 18.33 2.06 0.45
N THR A 14 17.99 3.26 -0.03
CA THR A 14 16.98 4.17 0.54
C THR A 14 15.86 4.45 -0.47
N ASP A 15 15.44 3.41 -1.22
CA ASP A 15 14.53 3.50 -2.37
C ASP A 15 13.07 3.11 -2.05
N GLY A 16 12.72 2.97 -0.78
CA GLY A 16 11.38 2.65 -0.30
C GLY A 16 10.87 3.58 0.80
N LEU A 17 9.70 3.27 1.35
CA LEU A 17 9.08 4.03 2.43
C LEU A 17 9.82 3.82 3.77
N TYR A 18 10.35 2.61 3.97
CA TYR A 18 11.13 2.24 5.15
C TYR A 18 12.52 1.71 4.79
N TRP A 19 13.49 2.09 5.61
CA TRP A 19 14.79 1.46 5.80
C TRP A 19 15.21 1.61 7.26
N PRO A 20 16.04 0.71 7.82
CA PRO A 20 16.56 0.87 9.17
C PRO A 20 17.40 2.15 9.29
N THR A 21 17.16 2.95 10.33
CA THR A 21 17.92 4.16 10.58
C THR A 21 19.39 3.83 10.84
N ASP A 22 20.29 4.51 10.13
CA ASP A 22 21.73 4.44 10.35
C ASP A 22 22.39 5.82 10.17
N ASP A 23 23.66 5.94 10.58
CA ASP A 23 24.42 7.21 10.56
C ASP A 23 24.69 7.76 9.13
N ILE A 24 24.51 6.94 8.10
CA ILE A 24 24.83 7.26 6.70
C ILE A 24 23.56 7.71 5.96
N ASN A 25 22.50 6.93 6.10
CA ASN A 25 21.24 7.03 5.36
C ASN A 25 20.17 7.82 6.11
N GLY A 26 20.35 8.03 7.42
CA GLY A 26 19.40 8.75 8.26
C GLY A 26 18.07 8.01 8.43
N GLU A 27 17.06 8.74 8.91
CA GLU A 27 15.72 8.21 9.15
C GLU A 27 14.91 8.07 7.86
N SER A 28 14.16 6.97 7.73
CA SER A 28 13.26 6.74 6.59
C SER A 28 11.97 7.56 6.66
N PRO A 29 11.27 7.81 5.54
CA PRO A 29 10.01 8.55 5.54
C PRO A 29 8.91 7.95 6.42
N ALA A 30 8.93 6.63 6.64
CA ALA A 30 8.04 5.95 7.58
C ALA A 30 8.26 6.37 9.06
N GLY A 31 9.41 6.95 9.36
CA GLY A 31 9.85 7.29 10.71
C GLY A 31 10.19 6.06 11.57
N GLY A 32 10.59 6.32 12.82
CA GLY A 32 10.98 5.27 13.77
C GLY A 32 9.87 4.42 14.39
N ASN A 33 8.59 4.62 14.06
CA ASN A 33 7.46 3.92 14.68
C ASN A 33 7.05 2.60 13.99
N ILE A 34 8.02 1.93 13.36
CA ILE A 34 7.78 0.64 12.70
C ILE A 34 8.05 -0.50 13.68
N ASP A 35 7.12 -1.46 13.74
CA ASP A 35 7.29 -2.65 14.57
C ASP A 35 8.16 -3.68 13.84
N GLN A 36 9.34 -3.94 14.38
CA GLN A 36 10.31 -4.84 13.77
C GLN A 36 9.85 -6.30 13.78
N ALA A 37 9.10 -6.73 14.81
CA ALA A 37 8.58 -8.10 14.87
C ALA A 37 7.52 -8.32 13.77
N GLU A 38 6.65 -7.33 13.56
CA GLU A 38 5.65 -7.37 12.49
C GLU A 38 6.27 -7.31 11.10
N LEU A 39 7.41 -6.63 10.93
CA LEU A 39 8.18 -6.69 9.68
C LEU A 39 8.76 -8.09 9.44
N GLU A 40 9.24 -8.77 10.48
CA GLU A 40 9.71 -10.16 10.35
C GLU A 40 8.57 -11.11 9.96
N ASP A 41 7.37 -10.91 10.51
CA ASP A 41 6.19 -11.70 10.17
C ASP A 41 5.70 -11.40 8.74
N ALA A 42 5.74 -10.13 8.33
CA ALA A 42 5.52 -9.74 6.94
C ALA A 42 6.49 -10.44 5.97
N ALA A 43 7.78 -10.53 6.32
CA ALA A 43 8.79 -11.22 5.52
C ALA A 43 8.55 -12.74 5.43
N LYS A 44 7.91 -13.36 6.43
CA LYS A 44 7.46 -14.76 6.41
C LYS A 44 6.15 -14.96 5.63
N GLY A 45 5.54 -13.88 5.15
CA GLY A 45 4.27 -13.89 4.42
C GLY A 45 3.03 -13.82 5.31
N GLU A 46 3.20 -13.62 6.62
CA GLU A 46 2.11 -13.48 7.60
C GLU A 46 1.50 -12.07 7.60
N GLY A 47 2.16 -11.13 6.93
CA GLY A 47 1.72 -9.74 6.80
C GLY A 47 2.14 -8.88 7.98
N TYR A 48 2.15 -7.56 7.77
CA TYR A 48 2.39 -6.58 8.83
C TYR A 48 1.06 -6.33 9.54
N PHE A 49 0.96 -6.69 10.82
CA PHE A 49 -0.30 -6.81 11.57
C PHE A 49 -1.33 -7.70 10.87
N GLY A 50 -0.88 -8.78 10.22
CA GLY A 50 -1.75 -9.72 9.50
C GLY A 50 -2.22 -9.24 8.12
N TYR A 51 -1.73 -8.09 7.62
CA TYR A 51 -2.09 -7.56 6.31
C TYR A 51 -0.90 -7.51 5.35
N LYS A 52 -1.17 -7.76 4.08
CA LYS A 52 -0.26 -7.54 2.97
C LYS A 52 -0.61 -6.22 2.28
N TYR A 53 0.39 -5.57 1.71
CA TYR A 53 0.28 -4.22 1.16
C TYR A 53 0.90 -4.17 -0.24
N LYS A 54 0.32 -3.36 -1.12
CA LYS A 54 0.87 -3.08 -2.46
C LYS A 54 0.67 -1.61 -2.81
N ILE A 55 1.72 -0.99 -3.33
CA ILE A 55 1.66 0.36 -3.88
C ILE A 55 0.98 0.30 -5.26
N LEU A 56 0.02 1.18 -5.47
CA LEU A 56 -0.69 1.38 -6.73
C LEU A 56 -0.02 2.52 -7.49
N THR A 57 0.14 2.37 -8.80
CA THR A 57 0.95 3.27 -9.63
C THR A 57 0.13 4.24 -10.46
N GLY A 58 -1.18 4.29 -10.25
CA GLY A 58 -2.05 5.27 -10.89
C GLY A 58 -3.43 5.35 -10.28
N GLN A 59 -4.20 6.30 -10.77
CA GLN A 59 -5.64 6.44 -10.51
C GLN A 59 -6.42 5.87 -11.70
N GLY A 60 -7.60 5.31 -11.44
CA GLY A 60 -8.58 4.97 -12.48
C GLY A 60 -9.63 6.08 -12.68
N ASP A 61 -10.62 5.80 -13.52
CA ASP A 61 -11.63 6.75 -13.98
C ASP A 61 -12.90 6.82 -13.11
N HIS A 62 -13.03 5.99 -12.09
CA HIS A 62 -14.17 6.02 -11.16
C HIS A 62 -14.05 7.09 -10.06
N ILE A 63 -12.92 7.81 -10.00
CA ILE A 63 -12.65 8.85 -9.00
C ILE A 63 -12.45 10.21 -9.70
N ALA A 64 -12.76 11.30 -8.99
CA ALA A 64 -12.52 12.66 -9.47
C ALA A 64 -11.06 12.86 -9.91
N GLY A 65 -10.88 13.52 -11.06
CA GLY A 65 -9.57 13.67 -11.71
C GLY A 65 -9.31 12.67 -12.85
N GLY A 66 -10.11 11.59 -12.94
CA GLY A 66 -10.01 10.61 -14.02
C GLY A 66 -8.77 9.72 -13.92
N ALA A 67 -8.58 8.89 -14.95
CA ALA A 67 -7.45 7.95 -15.00
C ALA A 67 -6.15 8.65 -15.39
N TYR A 68 -5.10 8.44 -14.58
CA TYR A 68 -3.74 8.89 -14.88
C TYR A 68 -2.70 8.09 -14.10
N ASP A 69 -1.44 8.15 -14.54
CA ASP A 69 -0.32 7.47 -13.89
C ASP A 69 0.32 8.35 -12.82
N TYR A 70 0.68 7.76 -11.69
CA TYR A 70 1.40 8.46 -10.62
C TYR A 70 2.89 8.60 -10.91
N VAL A 71 3.43 7.72 -11.77
CA VAL A 71 4.84 7.68 -12.14
C VAL A 71 5.08 8.47 -13.43
N ILE A 72 5.90 9.52 -13.36
CA ILE A 72 6.28 10.38 -14.48
C ILE A 72 7.81 10.38 -14.56
N ASN A 73 8.35 10.04 -15.73
CA ASN A 73 9.80 9.93 -15.96
C ASN A 73 10.53 9.04 -14.93
N GLY A 74 9.86 7.98 -14.46
CA GLY A 74 10.40 7.04 -13.46
C GLY A 74 10.20 7.47 -12.00
N ASN A 75 9.69 8.68 -11.74
CA ASN A 75 9.49 9.21 -10.40
C ASN A 75 7.99 9.25 -10.06
N MET A 76 7.60 8.76 -8.88
CA MET A 76 6.21 8.80 -8.44
C MET A 76 5.89 10.18 -7.85
N ILE A 77 5.39 11.08 -8.67
CA ILE A 77 5.20 12.50 -8.31
C ILE A 77 3.76 13.01 -8.45
N ALA A 78 2.90 12.29 -9.18
CA ALA A 78 1.53 12.73 -9.43
C ALA A 78 0.50 12.19 -8.42
N GLY A 79 0.95 11.43 -7.41
CA GLY A 79 0.12 10.89 -6.35
C GLY A 79 0.67 9.56 -5.84
N PHE A 80 -0.10 8.89 -4.99
CA PHE A 80 0.15 7.51 -4.59
C PHE A 80 -1.18 6.78 -4.38
N GLY A 81 -1.13 5.45 -4.41
CA GLY A 81 -2.20 4.64 -3.88
C GLY A 81 -1.61 3.47 -3.11
N LEU A 82 -2.34 3.00 -2.11
CA LEU A 82 -1.99 1.83 -1.33
C LEU A 82 -3.21 0.94 -1.21
N ILE A 83 -3.04 -0.35 -1.50
CA ILE A 83 -4.03 -1.38 -1.22
C ILE A 83 -3.50 -2.31 -0.13
N ALA A 84 -4.36 -2.66 0.83
CA ALA A 84 -4.08 -3.59 1.91
C ALA A 84 -5.12 -4.71 1.93
N TRP A 85 -4.70 -5.96 2.12
CA TRP A 85 -5.59 -7.12 2.19
C TRP A 85 -5.10 -8.13 3.23
N PRO A 86 -5.99 -8.97 3.79
CA PRO A 86 -5.60 -9.93 4.81
C PRO A 86 -4.57 -10.93 4.24
N ALA A 87 -3.53 -11.21 5.01
CA ALA A 87 -2.54 -12.24 4.66
C ALA A 87 -3.18 -13.62 4.57
N LYS A 88 -4.19 -13.87 5.41
CA LYS A 88 -5.08 -15.04 5.39
C LYS A 88 -6.53 -14.59 5.56
N TYR A 89 -7.30 -14.68 4.48
CA TYR A 89 -8.72 -14.32 4.50
C TYR A 89 -9.49 -15.14 5.54
N GLY A 90 -10.33 -14.47 6.33
CA GLY A 90 -11.14 -15.07 7.39
C GLY A 90 -10.38 -15.34 8.70
N GLU A 91 -9.05 -15.29 8.70
CA GLU A 91 -8.21 -15.46 9.90
C GLU A 91 -7.62 -14.13 10.37
N THR A 92 -6.92 -13.44 9.48
CA THR A 92 -6.26 -12.14 9.76
C THR A 92 -7.14 -10.93 9.44
N GLY A 93 -8.21 -11.17 8.70
CA GLY A 93 -9.17 -10.15 8.28
C GLY A 93 -10.05 -10.65 7.14
N ALA A 94 -11.09 -9.89 6.81
CA ALA A 94 -11.99 -10.18 5.69
C ALA A 94 -11.95 -9.08 4.61
N LYS A 95 -11.74 -7.82 5.01
CA LYS A 95 -11.83 -6.67 4.11
C LYS A 95 -10.48 -6.35 3.45
N THR A 96 -10.58 -5.89 2.22
CA THR A 96 -9.52 -5.20 1.48
C THR A 96 -9.74 -3.71 1.58
N PHE A 97 -8.68 -2.94 1.79
CA PHE A 97 -8.71 -1.50 1.93
C PHE A 97 -7.86 -0.83 0.86
N ALA A 98 -8.28 0.35 0.40
CA ALA A 98 -7.53 1.18 -0.52
C ALA A 98 -7.56 2.65 -0.08
N VAL A 99 -6.43 3.34 -0.22
CA VAL A 99 -6.29 4.77 0.08
C VAL A 99 -5.38 5.45 -0.93
N ASN A 100 -5.57 6.75 -1.15
CA ASN A 100 -4.70 7.59 -1.97
C ASN A 100 -4.30 8.88 -1.21
N GLN A 101 -3.67 9.83 -1.90
CA GLN A 101 -3.22 11.10 -1.32
C GLN A 101 -4.31 11.98 -0.69
N HIS A 102 -5.59 11.70 -0.94
CA HIS A 102 -6.70 12.43 -0.32
C HIS A 102 -7.09 11.86 1.07
N GLY A 103 -6.48 10.75 1.49
CA GLY A 103 -6.63 10.20 2.85
C GLY A 103 -7.96 9.47 3.12
N VAL A 104 -8.88 9.42 2.15
CA VAL A 104 -10.13 8.66 2.29
C VAL A 104 -9.84 7.17 2.12
N VAL A 105 -10.15 6.39 3.15
CA VAL A 105 -10.01 4.93 3.13
C VAL A 105 -11.30 4.29 2.62
N TYR A 106 -11.16 3.50 1.57
CA TYR A 106 -12.24 2.67 1.02
C TYR A 106 -12.01 1.22 1.45
N GLY A 107 -13.10 0.50 1.73
CA GLY A 107 -13.08 -0.90 2.10
C GLY A 107 -14.10 -1.71 1.31
N THR A 108 -13.70 -2.91 0.87
CA THR A 108 -14.59 -3.90 0.24
C THR A 108 -14.22 -5.31 0.71
N ASP A 109 -15.16 -6.25 0.60
CA ASP A 109 -14.88 -7.67 0.85
C ASP A 109 -14.83 -8.41 -0.49
N LEU A 110 -13.62 -8.81 -0.90
CA LEU A 110 -13.38 -9.53 -2.16
C LEU A 110 -13.46 -11.07 -1.97
N GLY A 111 -13.78 -11.53 -0.75
CA GLY A 111 -13.94 -12.94 -0.43
C GLY A 111 -12.64 -13.74 -0.38
N PRO A 112 -12.73 -15.09 -0.32
CA PRO A 112 -11.58 -15.98 -0.20
C PRO A 112 -10.54 -15.88 -1.33
N THR A 113 -10.90 -15.32 -2.48
CA THR A 113 -10.01 -15.14 -3.63
C THR A 113 -9.32 -13.78 -3.66
N THR A 114 -9.44 -12.98 -2.59
CA THR A 114 -8.82 -11.65 -2.46
C THR A 114 -7.36 -11.61 -2.93
N GLU A 115 -6.51 -12.53 -2.45
CA GLU A 115 -5.08 -12.54 -2.81
C GLU A 115 -4.83 -12.76 -4.32
N GLN A 116 -5.75 -13.42 -5.02
CA GLN A 116 -5.66 -13.60 -6.48
C GLN A 116 -6.12 -12.34 -7.21
N ILE A 117 -7.15 -11.66 -6.69
CA ILE A 117 -7.73 -10.46 -7.30
C ILE A 117 -6.78 -9.27 -7.19
N VAL A 118 -6.23 -9.02 -6.00
CA VAL A 118 -5.36 -7.84 -5.74
C VAL A 118 -4.09 -7.81 -6.59
N LYS A 119 -3.64 -8.95 -7.12
CA LYS A 119 -2.53 -9.02 -8.09
C LYS A 119 -2.79 -8.20 -9.35
N TYR A 120 -4.06 -8.03 -9.73
CA TYR A 120 -4.48 -7.31 -10.92
C TYR A 120 -4.99 -5.89 -10.62
N ILE A 121 -5.04 -5.47 -9.35
CA ILE A 121 -5.42 -4.11 -8.97
C ILE A 121 -4.17 -3.25 -8.93
N ASP A 122 -3.86 -2.54 -10.02
CA ASP A 122 -2.65 -1.68 -10.10
C ASP A 122 -2.97 -0.19 -10.01
N ARG A 123 -4.26 0.16 -9.95
CA ARG A 123 -4.74 1.54 -9.84
C ARG A 123 -5.69 1.70 -8.67
N PHE A 124 -5.62 2.85 -8.02
CA PHE A 124 -6.66 3.28 -7.09
C PHE A 124 -7.91 3.62 -7.91
N ASN A 125 -8.87 2.69 -7.91
CA ASN A 125 -10.13 2.84 -8.64
C ASN A 125 -11.33 2.24 -7.88
N PRO A 126 -11.61 2.64 -6.62
CA PRO A 126 -12.82 2.20 -5.94
C PRO A 126 -14.08 2.48 -6.78
N ASP A 127 -14.94 1.48 -6.92
CA ASP A 127 -16.25 1.58 -7.58
C ASP A 127 -17.39 1.56 -6.56
N ASP A 128 -18.63 1.34 -7.02
CA ASP A 128 -19.83 1.30 -6.20
C ASP A 128 -19.87 0.13 -5.19
N THR A 129 -19.01 -0.88 -5.36
CA THR A 129 -18.87 -2.00 -4.41
C THR A 129 -17.98 -1.65 -3.23
N TRP A 130 -17.22 -0.55 -3.29
CA TRP A 130 -16.36 -0.07 -2.21
C TRP A 130 -17.10 0.91 -1.31
N GLN A 131 -16.88 0.79 -0.01
CA GLN A 131 -17.50 1.65 1.00
C GLN A 131 -16.45 2.52 1.68
N VAL A 132 -16.77 3.78 1.94
CA VAL A 132 -15.91 4.62 2.79
C VAL A 132 -15.90 4.03 4.20
N VAL A 133 -14.72 3.80 4.74
CA VAL A 133 -14.54 3.39 6.14
C VAL A 133 -14.65 4.65 6.98
N ALA A 134 -15.70 4.73 7.80
CA ALA A 134 -15.81 5.79 8.81
C ALA A 134 -14.94 5.44 10.03
N ASP A 135 -14.37 6.46 10.67
CA ASP A 135 -13.71 6.38 11.97
C ASP A 135 -14.67 5.89 13.08
#